data_AF-A0A9D9QQY2-F1
#
_entry.id   AF-A0A9D9QQY2-F1
#
_cell.length_a   1.000
_cell.length_b   1.000
_cell.length_c   1.000
_cell.angle_alpha   90.00
_cell.angle_beta   90.00
_cell.angle_gamma   90.00
#
_symmetry.space_group_name_H-M   'P 1'
#
loop_
_entity.id
_entity.type
_entity.pdbx_description
1 polymer ?
#
loop_
_entity_poly.entity_id
_entity_poly.type
_entity_poly.pdbx_seq_one_letter_code
_entity_poly.pdbx_strand_id
1 'polypeptide(L)' 'MQIDTFLARWRAAGGSERANYQLFIADLCALLEVDSPQPANEDTRDNPYVFERRVIFHHGDGSTSNGFIDCY' A
#
# COMPACT_ATOMS: atom_id res chain seq x y z
N MET A 1 -7.51 2.66 -16.65
CA MET A 1 -8.39 3.80 -16.27
C MET A 1 -8.02 5.02 -17.13
N GLN A 2 -8.95 5.92 -17.44
CA GLN A 2 -8.66 7.16 -18.15
C GLN A 2 -8.17 8.27 -17.20
N ILE A 3 -7.25 9.11 -17.66
CA ILE A 3 -6.62 10.16 -16.84
C ILE A 3 -7.63 11.15 -16.25
N ASP A 4 -8.65 11.56 -17.02
CA ASP A 4 -9.68 12.50 -16.55
C ASP A 4 -10.51 11.92 -15.40
N THR A 5 -10.81 10.63 -15.44
CA THR A 5 -11.52 9.92 -14.37
C THR A 5 -10.69 9.87 -13.09
N PHE A 6 -9.41 9.54 -13.21
CA PHE A 6 -8.48 9.54 -12.07
C PHE A 6 -8.40 10.92 -11.42
N LEU A 7 -8.17 11.97 -12.23
CA LEU A 7 -8.06 13.34 -11.75
C LEU A 7 -9.35 13.83 -11.09
N ALA A 8 -10.51 13.54 -11.68
CA ALA A 8 -11.79 13.93 -11.11
C ALA A 8 -12.03 13.31 -9.73
N ARG A 9 -11.70 12.02 -9.56
CA ARG A 9 -11.85 11.31 -8.28
C ARG A 9 -10.91 11.85 -7.21
N TRP A 10 -9.62 11.96 -7.54
CA TRP A 10 -8.58 12.20 -6.54
C TRP A 10 -8.33 13.68 -6.24
N ARG A 11 -8.73 14.62 -7.12
CA ARG A 11 -8.73 16.05 -6.79
C ARG A 11 -9.71 16.42 -5.68
N ALA A 12 -10.81 15.69 -5.55
CA ALA A 12 -11.84 15.93 -4.53
C ALA A 12 -11.57 15.18 -3.22
N ALA A 13 -10.62 14.23 -3.21
CA ALA A 13 -10.31 13.45 -2.04
C ALA A 13 -9.56 14.30 -0.99
N GLY A 14 -10.04 14.29 0.25
CA GLY A 14 -9.40 14.98 1.37
C GLY A 14 -8.18 14.23 1.94
N GLY A 15 -7.47 14.87 2.87
CA GLY A 15 -6.20 14.40 3.45
C GLY A 15 -6.27 13.20 4.40
N SER A 16 -7.29 12.35 4.32
CA SER A 16 -7.31 11.09 5.07
C SER A 16 -6.43 10.05 4.38
N GLU A 17 -5.11 10.24 4.45
CA GLU A 17 -4.11 9.37 3.80
C GLU A 17 -4.39 7.89 4.06
N ARG A 18 -4.60 7.52 5.33
CA ARG A 18 -4.75 6.12 5.72
C ARG A 18 -6.04 5.46 5.20
N ALA A 19 -7.09 6.23 4.98
CA ALA A 19 -8.34 5.72 4.40
C ALA A 19 -8.27 5.64 2.86
N ASN A 20 -7.44 6.48 2.24
CA ASN A 20 -7.45 6.71 0.81
C ASN A 20 -6.31 6.01 0.07
N TYR A 21 -5.18 5.71 0.72
CA TYR A 21 -3.98 5.27 0.01
C TYR A 21 -4.18 3.96 -0.76
N GLN A 22 -4.86 2.96 -0.21
CA GLN A 22 -5.09 1.67 -0.89
C GLN A 22 -5.89 1.86 -2.18
N LEU A 23 -6.97 2.64 -2.09
CA LEU A 23 -7.81 2.98 -3.23
C LEU A 23 -7.05 3.81 -4.27
N PHE A 24 -6.24 4.77 -3.83
CA PHE A 24 -5.43 5.63 -4.70
C PHE A 24 -4.41 4.82 -5.49
N ILE A 25 -3.68 3.93 -4.82
CA ILE A 25 -2.64 3.11 -5.44
C ILE A 25 -3.27 2.11 -6.41
N ALA A 26 -4.38 1.46 -6.07
CA ALA A 26 -5.08 0.57 -7.00
C ALA A 26 -5.52 1.30 -8.28
N ASP A 27 -6.09 2.49 -8.11
CA ASP A 27 -6.49 3.37 -9.19
C ASP A 27 -5.30 3.84 -10.05
N LEU A 28 -4.17 4.15 -9.41
CA LEU A 28 -2.94 4.57 -10.08
C LEU A 28 -2.34 3.41 -10.90
N CYS A 29 -2.28 2.20 -10.35
CA CYS A 29 -1.87 1.00 -11.10
C CYS A 29 -2.74 0.79 -12.34
N ALA A 30 -4.06 0.93 -12.18
CA ALA A 30 -5.00 0.83 -13.30
C ALA A 30 -4.86 1.95 -14.34
N LEU A 31 -4.37 3.14 -13.96
CA LEU A 31 -4.07 4.23 -14.89
C LEU A 31 -2.76 3.97 -15.64
N LEU A 32 -1.75 3.43 -14.96
CA LEU A 32 -0.42 3.14 -15.51
C LEU A 32 -0.34 1.80 -16.26
N GLU A 33 -1.40 1.00 -16.21
CA GLU A 33 -1.47 -0.35 -16.81
C GLU A 33 -0.39 -1.30 -16.26
N VAL A 34 -0.12 -1.19 -14.95
CA VAL A 34 0.78 -2.08 -14.21
C VAL A 34 -0.01 -2.92 -13.21
N ASP A 35 0.61 -4.01 -12.74
CA ASP A 35 0.02 -4.86 -11.72
C ASP A 35 -0.22 -4.10 -10.41
N SER A 36 -1.34 -4.39 -9.75
CA SER A 36 -1.68 -3.85 -8.44
C SER A 36 -1.03 -4.66 -7.31
N PRO A 37 -0.88 -4.09 -6.09
CA PRO A 37 -0.49 -4.86 -4.92
C PRO A 37 -1.38 -6.09 -4.71
N GLN A 38 -0.76 -7.20 -4.32
CA GLN A 38 -1.40 -8.48 -4.05
C GLN A 38 -1.99 -8.52 -2.63
N PRO A 39 -2.92 -9.46 -2.36
CA PRO A 39 -3.38 -9.72 -1.01
C PRO A 39 -2.21 -10.19 -0.12
N ALA A 40 -2.11 -9.65 1.09
CA ALA A 40 -1.13 -10.13 2.05
C ALA A 40 -1.49 -11.53 2.58
N ASN A 41 -0.51 -12.41 2.67
CA ASN A 41 -0.61 -13.71 3.33
C ASN A 41 0.12 -13.73 4.69
N GLU A 42 -0.04 -14.81 5.45
CA GLU A 42 0.63 -14.99 6.75
C GLU A 42 2.15 -15.16 6.63
N ASP A 43 2.64 -15.74 5.53
CA ASP A 43 4.07 -15.86 5.26
C ASP A 43 4.61 -14.61 4.56
N THR A 44 5.04 -13.62 5.34
CA THR A 44 5.56 -12.33 4.85
C THR A 44 6.73 -12.41 3.85
N ARG A 45 7.37 -13.58 3.70
CA ARG A 45 8.41 -13.81 2.66
C ARG A 45 7.81 -13.91 1.25
N ASP A 46 6.54 -14.29 1.16
CA ASP A 46 5.77 -14.45 -0.07
C ASP A 46 4.85 -13.24 -0.36
N ASN A 47 5.11 -12.10 0.29
CA ASN A 47 4.45 -10.81 0.04
C ASN A 47 5.40 -9.85 -0.71
N PRO A 48 5.66 -10.07 -2.03
CA PRO A 48 6.64 -9.30 -2.79
C PRO A 48 6.13 -7.94 -3.28
N TYR A 49 4.82 -7.69 -3.22
CA TYR A 49 4.21 -6.40 -3.52
C TYR A 49 2.81 -6.34 -2.89
N VAL A 50 2.69 -5.86 -1.65
CA VAL A 50 1.42 -5.79 -0.89
C VAL A 50 1.20 -4.40 -0.29
N PHE A 51 -0.05 -4.07 0.05
CA PHE A 51 -0.36 -2.76 0.66
C PHE A 51 0.31 -2.56 2.02
N GLU A 52 0.32 -3.59 2.87
CA GLU A 52 0.94 -3.56 4.19
C GLU A 52 1.71 -4.86 4.42
N ARG A 53 3.05 -4.79 4.37
CA ARG A 53 3.88 -5.94 4.70
C ARG A 53 4.22 -5.93 6.18
N ARG A 54 3.79 -6.96 6.92
CA ARG A 54 4.15 -7.11 8.33
C ARG A 54 5.64 -7.37 8.49
N VAL A 55 6.28 -6.69 9.43
CA VAL A 55 7.70 -6.84 9.76
C VAL A 55 7.91 -6.85 11.27
N ILE A 56 9.01 -7.47 11.71
CA ILE A 56 9.49 -7.42 13.09
C ILE A 56 10.68 -6.47 13.12
N PHE A 57 10.59 -5.42 13.93
CA PHE A 57 11.69 -4.52 14.20
C PHE A 57 12.54 -5.09 15.34
N HIS A 58 13.85 -5.11 15.14
CA HIS A 58 14.82 -5.49 16.16
C HIS A 58 15.50 -4.23 16.70
N HIS A 59 15.40 -4.02 18.01
CA HIS A 59 15.94 -2.83 18.69
C HIS A 59 17.33 -3.11 19.28
N GLY A 60 18.11 -2.05 19.49
CA GLY A 60 19.48 -2.16 20.01
C GLY A 60 19.58 -2.69 21.44
N ASP A 61 18.48 -2.67 22.19
CA ASP A 61 18.37 -3.23 23.55
C ASP A 61 18.00 -4.72 23.56
N GLY A 62 17.87 -5.35 22.38
CA GLY A 62 17.47 -6.75 22.22
C GLY A 62 15.96 -6.99 22.22
N SER A 63 15.14 -5.95 22.38
CA SER A 63 13.69 -6.05 22.28
C SER A 63 13.22 -6.11 20.82
N THR A 64 11.96 -6.54 20.62
CA THR A 64 11.33 -6.56 19.30
C THR A 64 9.95 -5.91 19.32
N SER A 65 9.56 -5.27 18.22
CA SER A 65 8.19 -4.78 18.02
C SER A 65 7.66 -5.15 16.65
N ASN A 66 6.34 -5.33 16.55
CA ASN A 66 5.67 -5.52 15.28
C ASN A 66 5.44 -4.16 14.58
N GLY A 67 5.48 -4.16 13.26
CA GLY A 67 4.89 -3.09 12.47
C GLY A 67 4.73 -3.46 11.01
N PHE A 68 4.59 -2.44 10.18
CA PHE A 68 4.20 -2.58 8.77
C PHE A 68 5.04 -1.67 7.89
N ILE A 69 5.27 -2.10 6.65
CA ILE A 69 5.84 -1.28 5.57
C ILE A 69 4.78 -1.16 4.49
N ASP A 70 4.51 0.07 4.08
CA ASP A 70 3.51 0.36 3.05
C ASP A 70 4.09 0.10 1.65
N CYS A 71 3.31 -0.54 0.77
CA CYS A 71 3.66 -0.79 -0.63
C CYS A 71 5.04 -1.44 -0.83
N TYR A 72 5.26 -2.59 -0.17
CA TYR A 72 6.51 -3.36 -0.24
C TYR A 72 6.30 -4.73 -0.88
#